data_AF-A0A960R9A4-F1
#
_entry.id   AF-A0A960R9A4-F1
#
_cell.length_a   1.000
_cell.length_b   1.000
_cell.length_c   1.000
_cell.angle_alpha   90.00
_cell.angle_beta   90.00
_cell.angle_gamma   90.00
#
_symmetry.space_group_name_H-M   'P 1'
#
loop_
_entity.id
_entity.type
_entity.pdbx_description
1 polymer ?
#
loop_
_entity_poly.entity_id
_entity_poly.type
_entity_poly.pdbx_seq_one_letter_code
_entity_poly.pdbx_strand_id
1 'polypeptide(L)'
;MEITVEAPEIRFGFGQPVSSCHGEGASAVCDLSVPLLAGLGDEPLIRGGDADRLERHGAFQILRNSEGGVIGGVAVAPCAGAAEMVAHRLYSELLGIAGEQALYRIWNFVPGINSEVEGIEQYQSF
;
A
#
# COMPACT_ATOMS: atom_id res chain seq x y z
N MET A 1 -22.91 0.20 27.68
CA MET A 1 -21.95 1.04 26.93
C MET A 1 -21.40 0.13 25.85
N GLU A 2 -21.99 0.15 24.66
CA GLU A 2 -21.46 -0.62 23.53
C GLU A 2 -20.15 0.03 23.12
N ILE A 3 -19.07 -0.75 23.13
CA ILE A 3 -17.79 -0.34 22.57
C ILE A 3 -17.91 -0.64 21.08
N THR A 4 -18.18 0.39 20.28
CA THR A 4 -18.09 0.27 18.82
C THR A 4 -16.61 0.12 18.48
N VAL A 5 -16.19 -1.10 18.14
CA VAL A 5 -14.84 -1.32 17.61
C VAL A 5 -14.88 -0.85 16.15
N GLU A 6 -14.09 0.16 15.82
CA GLU A 6 -13.96 0.63 14.44
C GLU A 6 -13.38 -0.49 13.57
N ALA A 7 -13.98 -0.72 12.40
CA ALA A 7 -13.52 -1.73 11.48
C ALA A 7 -12.12 -1.37 10.96
N PRO A 8 -11.19 -2.33 10.87
CA PRO A 8 -9.86 -2.11 10.29
C PRO A 8 -9.94 -1.53 8.88
N GLU A 9 -9.16 -0.50 8.59
CA GLU A 9 -9.11 0.11 7.27
C GLU A 9 -7.69 0.55 6.87
N ILE A 10 -7.50 0.83 5.58
CA ILE A 10 -6.30 1.48 5.07
C ILE A 10 -6.69 2.86 4.53
N ARG A 11 -6.15 3.90 5.15
CA ARG A 11 -6.33 5.30 4.79
C ARG A 11 -5.13 5.83 4.03
N PHE A 12 -5.40 6.68 3.05
CA PHE A 12 -4.37 7.33 2.26
C PHE A 12 -4.41 8.84 2.46
N GLY A 13 -3.27 9.42 2.85
CA GLY A 13 -3.05 10.86 2.87
C GLY A 13 -2.27 11.28 1.63
N PHE A 14 -2.76 12.25 0.87
CA PHE A 14 -2.10 12.74 -0.35
C PHE A 14 -1.35 14.06 -0.11
N GLY A 15 -0.44 14.41 -1.03
CA GLY A 15 0.31 15.68 -1.00
C GLY A 15 1.45 15.72 0.02
N GLN A 16 1.89 14.57 0.51
CA GLN A 16 2.91 14.49 1.55
C GLN A 16 4.33 14.68 0.97
N PRO A 17 5.29 15.22 1.73
CA PRO A 17 6.65 15.43 1.22
C PRO A 17 7.40 14.11 0.96
N VAL A 18 7.05 13.05 1.70
CA VAL A 18 7.66 11.72 1.59
C VAL A 18 6.56 10.68 1.76
N SER A 19 6.57 9.64 0.93
CA SER A 19 5.64 8.53 1.11
C SER A 19 6.05 7.65 2.29
N SER A 20 5.10 7.30 3.15
CA SER A 20 5.32 6.40 4.28
C SER A 20 4.06 5.58 4.56
N CYS A 21 4.17 4.46 5.27
CA CYS A 21 2.99 3.79 5.78
C CYS A 21 3.26 3.13 7.14
N HIS A 22 2.30 3.27 8.06
CA HIS A 22 2.40 2.76 9.41
C HIS A 22 1.03 2.30 9.93
N GLY A 23 1.05 1.44 10.94
CA GLY A 23 -0.17 1.04 11.65
C GLY A 23 -0.51 2.05 12.75
N GLU A 24 -1.79 2.38 12.88
CA GLU A 24 -2.37 3.23 13.91
C GLU A 24 -3.64 2.55 14.46
N GLY A 25 -3.52 1.92 15.62
CA GLY A 25 -4.61 1.14 16.21
C GLY A 25 -5.00 -0.05 15.33
N ALA A 26 -6.26 -0.07 14.87
CA ALA A 26 -6.79 -1.09 13.96
C ALA A 26 -6.59 -0.74 12.47
N SER A 27 -6.07 0.44 12.16
CA SER A 27 -5.97 0.96 10.79
C SER A 27 -4.52 1.11 10.34
N ALA A 28 -4.30 1.17 9.04
CA ALA A 28 -3.04 1.64 8.48
C ALA A 28 -3.22 3.01 7.85
N VAL A 29 -2.27 3.90 8.10
CA VAL A 29 -2.20 5.22 7.49
C VAL A 29 -1.01 5.24 6.53
N CYS A 30 -1.31 5.45 5.25
CA CYS A 30 -0.30 5.59 4.22
C CYS A 30 -0.29 7.02 3.66
N ASP A 31 0.77 7.73 3.99
CA ASP A 31 1.08 9.04 3.44
C ASP A 31 1.74 8.86 2.08
N LEU A 32 1.21 9.53 1.05
CA LEU A 32 1.70 9.45 -0.32
C LEU A 32 2.20 10.81 -0.78
N SER A 33 3.40 10.80 -1.36
CA SER A 33 3.98 11.94 -2.08
C SER A 33 3.44 12.06 -3.51
N VAL A 34 2.11 11.99 -3.62
CA VAL A 34 1.38 12.23 -4.86
C VAL A 34 0.61 13.53 -4.69
N PRO A 35 0.70 14.50 -5.63
CA PRO A 35 0.00 15.77 -5.50
C PRO A 35 -1.52 15.59 -5.37
N LEU A 36 -2.13 16.29 -4.40
CA LEU A 36 -3.57 16.41 -4.33
C LEU A 36 -4.05 17.43 -5.36
N LEU A 37 -4.58 16.95 -6.48
CA LEU A 37 -5.10 17.83 -7.54
C LEU A 37 -6.50 18.37 -7.23
N ALA A 38 -7.34 17.54 -6.60
CA ALA A 38 -8.69 17.88 -6.14
C ALA A 38 -9.18 16.81 -5.15
N GLY A 39 -10.21 17.13 -4.36
CA GLY A 39 -10.84 16.19 -3.42
C GLY A 39 -10.38 16.37 -1.97
N LEU A 40 -10.61 15.35 -1.15
CA LEU A 40 -10.17 15.31 0.23
C LEU A 40 -8.69 14.92 0.28
N GLY A 41 -7.94 15.50 1.23
CA GLY A 41 -6.53 15.17 1.42
C GLY A 41 -6.30 13.80 2.03
N ASP A 42 -7.34 13.25 2.68
CA ASP A 42 -7.36 11.92 3.27
C ASP A 42 -8.61 11.15 2.83
N GLU A 43 -8.42 9.91 2.36
CA GLU A 43 -9.53 9.05 1.95
C GLU A 43 -9.30 7.59 2.37
N PRO A 44 -10.33 6.89 2.91
CA PRO A 44 -10.27 5.45 3.10
C PRO A 44 -10.41 4.75 1.73
N LEU A 45 -9.30 4.25 1.20
CA LEU A 45 -9.26 3.60 -0.10
C LEU A 45 -9.66 2.13 -0.03
N ILE A 46 -9.32 1.46 1.08
CA ILE A 46 -9.71 0.07 1.32
C ILE A 46 -10.54 0.06 2.59
N ARG A 47 -11.86 0.13 2.40
CA ARG A 47 -12.82 0.02 3.49
C ARG A 47 -12.97 -1.45 3.85
N GLY A 48 -12.67 -1.79 5.09
CA GLY A 48 -12.62 -3.15 5.57
C GLY A 48 -13.99 -3.78 5.80
N GLY A 49 -14.89 -3.79 4.81
CA GLY A 49 -16.25 -4.33 4.92
C GLY A 49 -16.31 -5.64 5.73
N ASP A 50 -15.66 -6.69 5.22
CA ASP A 50 -15.48 -7.97 5.92
C ASP A 50 -14.11 -8.06 6.63
N ALA A 51 -13.39 -6.95 6.81
CA ALA A 51 -12.08 -6.96 7.45
C ALA A 51 -12.22 -7.19 8.95
N ASP A 52 -11.46 -8.15 9.43
CA ASP A 52 -11.39 -8.55 10.83
C ASP A 52 -10.14 -7.96 11.50
N ARG A 53 -9.02 -7.93 10.78
CA ARG A 53 -7.74 -7.48 11.35
C ARG A 53 -6.76 -6.91 10.33
N LEU A 54 -5.91 -6.03 10.85
CA LEU A 54 -4.72 -5.53 10.18
C LEU A 54 -3.48 -6.33 10.63
N GLU A 55 -2.70 -6.80 9.69
CA GLU A 55 -1.45 -7.50 9.93
C GLU A 55 -0.28 -6.83 9.22
N ARG A 56 0.92 -6.95 9.80
CA ARG A 56 2.15 -6.55 9.13
C ARG A 56 2.90 -7.78 8.62
N HIS A 57 3.27 -7.76 7.35
CA HIS A 57 4.14 -8.76 6.73
C HIS A 57 5.26 -8.05 5.96
N GLY A 58 6.47 -8.02 6.52
CA GLY A 58 7.58 -7.28 5.91
C GLY A 58 7.26 -5.78 5.78
N ALA A 59 7.26 -5.29 4.53
CA ALA A 59 6.90 -3.91 4.18
C ALA A 59 5.38 -3.70 4.06
N PHE A 60 4.58 -4.76 4.04
CA PHE A 60 3.13 -4.69 3.85
C PHE A 60 2.37 -4.50 5.15
N GLN A 61 1.36 -3.61 5.09
CA GLN A 61 0.19 -3.60 5.96
C GLN A 61 -0.94 -4.30 5.21
N ILE A 62 -1.58 -5.31 5.80
CA ILE A 62 -2.53 -6.22 5.13
C ILE A 62 -3.82 -6.27 5.92
N LEU A 63 -4.95 -6.03 5.25
CA LEU A 63 -6.26 -6.30 5.80
C LEU A 63 -6.69 -7.72 5.47
N ARG A 64 -7.07 -8.48 6.50
CA ARG A 64 -7.61 -9.83 6.37
C ARG A 64 -9.05 -9.90 6.84
N ASN A 65 -9.83 -10.78 6.21
CA ASN A 65 -11.12 -11.20 6.77
C ASN A 65 -10.94 -12.24 7.90
N SER A 66 -12.03 -12.59 8.56
CA SER A 66 -12.03 -13.56 9.68
C SER A 66 -11.61 -14.97 9.27
N GLU A 67 -11.73 -15.33 7.99
CA GLU A 67 -11.28 -16.60 7.42
C GLU A 67 -9.79 -16.59 7.02
N GLY A 68 -9.12 -15.44 7.14
CA GLY A 68 -7.70 -15.26 6.78
C GLY A 68 -7.45 -14.87 5.32
N GLY A 69 -8.50 -14.70 4.52
CA GLY A 69 -8.43 -14.16 3.16
C GLY A 69 -7.93 -12.71 3.12
N VAL A 70 -7.22 -12.34 2.07
CA VAL A 70 -6.65 -11.00 1.89
C VAL A 70 -7.67 -10.11 1.20
N ILE A 71 -8.07 -9.02 1.86
CA ILE A 71 -9.00 -8.03 1.30
C ILE A 71 -8.23 -6.95 0.53
N GLY A 72 -7.08 -6.57 1.07
CA GLY A 72 -6.22 -5.57 0.49
C GLY A 72 -4.96 -5.37 1.31
N GLY A 73 -4.04 -4.60 0.78
CA GLY A 73 -2.80 -4.29 1.45
C GLY A 73 -2.03 -3.20 0.74
N VAL A 74 -1.00 -2.73 1.41
CA VAL A 74 -0.19 -1.60 0.97
C VAL A 74 1.21 -1.74 1.51
N ALA A 75 2.19 -1.39 0.67
CA ALA A 75 3.58 -1.32 1.06
C ALA A 75 4.20 -0.04 0.52
N VAL A 76 5.15 0.50 1.28
CA VAL A 76 6.00 1.61 0.86
C VAL A 76 7.44 1.19 1.11
N ALA A 77 8.28 1.32 0.09
CA ALA A 77 9.70 1.01 0.18
C ALA A 77 10.54 2.17 -0.36
N PRO A 78 11.69 2.48 0.26
CA PRO A 78 12.66 3.39 -0.33
C PRO A 78 13.12 2.86 -1.70
N CYS A 79 13.07 3.72 -2.71
CA CYS A 79 13.57 3.44 -4.05
C CYS A 79 14.84 4.26 -4.28
N ALA A 80 15.99 3.70 -3.89
CA ALA A 80 17.30 4.29 -4.18
C ALA A 80 17.89 3.59 -5.41
N GLY A 81 17.89 4.27 -6.56
CA GLY A 81 18.38 3.71 -7.82
C GLY A 81 17.26 3.14 -8.70
N ALA A 82 17.62 2.13 -9.51
CA ALA A 82 16.73 1.43 -10.42
C ALA A 82 15.58 0.73 -9.66
N ALA A 83 14.35 0.93 -10.11
CA ALA A 83 13.15 0.42 -9.44
C ALA A 83 13.01 -1.11 -9.47
N GLU A 84 13.67 -1.79 -10.43
CA GLU A 84 13.54 -3.24 -10.69
C GLU A 84 13.70 -4.10 -9.44
N MET A 85 14.79 -3.92 -8.69
CA MET A 85 15.06 -4.76 -7.51
C MET A 85 14.03 -4.58 -6.41
N VAL A 86 13.55 -3.34 -6.23
CA VAL A 86 12.53 -3.03 -5.22
C VAL A 86 11.18 -3.59 -5.66
N ALA A 87 10.82 -3.43 -6.93
CA ALA A 87 9.60 -3.99 -7.52
C ALA A 87 9.60 -5.52 -7.40
N HIS A 88 10.66 -6.20 -7.87
CA HIS A 88 10.78 -7.65 -7.79
C HIS A 88 10.61 -8.18 -6.37
N ARG A 89 11.25 -7.55 -5.37
CA ARG A 89 11.08 -7.92 -3.96
C ARG A 89 9.64 -7.75 -3.49
N LEU A 90 9.03 -6.59 -3.73
CA LEU A 90 7.67 -6.30 -3.28
C LEU A 90 6.63 -7.20 -3.94
N TYR A 91 6.75 -7.47 -5.24
CA TYR A 91 5.84 -8.38 -5.94
C TYR A 91 6.03 -9.83 -5.51
N SER A 92 7.27 -10.27 -5.24
CA SER A 92 7.51 -11.61 -4.69
C SER A 92 6.85 -11.78 -3.32
N GLU A 93 6.98 -10.78 -2.44
CA GLU A 93 6.30 -10.77 -1.14
C GLU A 93 4.77 -10.74 -1.30
N LEU A 94 4.23 -9.87 -2.17
CA LEU A 94 2.79 -9.75 -2.44
C LEU A 94 2.19 -11.07 -2.93
N LEU A 95 2.83 -11.73 -3.90
CA LEU A 95 2.36 -13.01 -4.44
C LEU A 95 2.44 -14.12 -3.38
N GLY A 96 3.47 -14.10 -2.52
CA GLY A 96 3.55 -14.99 -1.37
C GLY A 96 2.43 -14.76 -0.35
N ILE A 97 2.06 -13.50 -0.10
CA ILE A 97 0.97 -13.11 0.79
C ILE A 97 -0.40 -13.53 0.22
N ALA A 98 -0.61 -13.33 -1.08
CA ALA A 98 -1.85 -13.65 -1.76
C ALA A 98 -2.06 -15.17 -1.89
N GLY A 99 -0.96 -15.92 -2.09
CA GLY A 99 -1.02 -17.36 -2.34
C GLY A 99 -1.80 -17.67 -3.62
N GLU A 100 -2.85 -18.47 -3.50
CA GLU A 100 -3.73 -18.84 -4.62
C GLU A 100 -4.88 -17.84 -4.86
N GLN A 101 -4.99 -16.79 -4.05
CA GLN A 101 -6.07 -15.81 -4.19
C GLN A 101 -5.85 -14.94 -5.43
N ALA A 102 -6.94 -14.65 -6.14
CA ALA A 102 -6.91 -13.76 -7.30
C ALA A 102 -6.72 -12.30 -6.87
N LEU A 103 -5.72 -11.63 -7.45
CA LEU A 103 -5.53 -10.19 -7.30
C LEU A 103 -6.42 -9.43 -8.29
N TYR A 104 -7.36 -8.64 -7.79
CA TYR A 104 -8.31 -7.91 -8.64
C TYR A 104 -7.78 -6.54 -9.09
N ARG A 105 -6.92 -5.90 -8.29
CA ARG A 105 -6.41 -4.55 -8.55
C ARG A 105 -5.08 -4.29 -7.85
N ILE A 106 -4.18 -3.62 -8.55
CA ILE A 106 -2.90 -3.13 -8.02
C ILE A 106 -2.73 -1.68 -8.46
N TRP A 107 -2.24 -0.82 -7.56
CA TRP A 107 -1.82 0.54 -7.86
C TRP A 107 -0.35 0.69 -7.51
N ASN A 108 0.43 1.29 -8.41
CA ASN A 108 1.85 1.53 -8.22
C ASN A 108 2.12 3.04 -8.32
N PHE A 109 2.80 3.59 -7.32
CA PHE A 109 3.24 4.98 -7.31
C PHE A 109 4.77 4.99 -7.33
N VAL A 110 5.34 5.16 -8.53
CA VAL A 110 6.79 5.16 -8.73
C VAL A 110 7.29 6.61 -8.73
N PRO A 111 8.19 7.00 -7.80
CA PRO A 111 8.72 8.36 -7.76
C PRO A 111 9.55 8.64 -9.01
N GLY A 112 9.32 9.79 -9.66
CA GLY A 112 10.03 10.14 -10.87
C GLY A 112 9.85 9.11 -11.99
N ILE A 113 8.63 8.62 -12.19
CA ILE A 113 8.32 7.52 -13.13
C ILE A 113 8.90 7.73 -14.55
N ASN A 114 9.01 8.98 -15.02
CA ASN A 114 9.60 9.32 -16.33
C ASN A 114 11.06 9.81 -16.26
N SER A 115 11.69 9.79 -15.08
CA SER A 115 13.11 10.12 -14.93
C SER A 115 13.98 8.93 -15.30
N GLU A 116 15.22 9.21 -15.71
CA GLU A 116 16.22 8.19 -16.00
C GLU A 116 17.17 7.99 -14.83
N VAL A 117 17.46 6.72 -14.54
CA VAL A 117 18.53 6.29 -13.64
C VAL A 117 19.41 5.33 -14.42
N GLU A 118 20.72 5.61 -14.48
CA GLU A 118 21.68 4.79 -15.23
C GLU A 118 21.31 4.59 -16.72
N GLY A 119 20.60 5.56 -17.31
CA GLY A 119 20.18 5.55 -18.72
C GLY A 119 18.92 4.73 -19.00
N ILE A 120 18.20 4.30 -17.96
CA ILE A 120 16.92 3.60 -18.07
C ILE A 120 15.84 4.42 -17.39
N GLU A 121 14.71 4.63 -18.07
CA GLU A 121 13.54 5.28 -17.50
C GLU A 121 12.98 4.45 -16.33
N GLN A 122 12.63 5.08 -15.21
CA GLN A 122 12.12 4.38 -14.02
C GLN A 122 10.88 3.53 -14.30
N TYR A 123 10.00 3.95 -15.22
CA TYR A 123 8.86 3.15 -15.68
C TYR A 123 9.25 1.83 -16.34
N GLN A 124 10.37 1.83 -17.08
CA GLN A 124 10.86 0.63 -17.78
C GLN A 124 11.64 -0.27 -16.83
N SER A 125 12.30 0.31 -15.82
CA SER A 125 12.98 -0.45 -14.78
C SER A 125 12.00 -1.11 -13.80
N PHE A 126 10.87 -0.46 -13.52
CA PHE A 126 9.81 -0.98 -12.65
C PHE A 126 9.05 -2.15 -13.30
#